data_AF-A0A7L2T1Z5-F1
#
_entry.id   AF-A0A7L2T1Z5-F1
#
_cell.length_a   1.000
_cell.length_b   1.000
_cell.length_c   1.000
_cell.angle_alpha   90.00
_cell.angle_beta   90.00
_cell.angle_gamma   90.00
#
_symmetry.space_group_name_H-M   'P 1'
#
loop_
_entity.id
_entity.type
_entity.pdbx_description
1 polymer ?
#
loop_
_entity_poly.entity_id
_entity_poly.type
_entity_poly.pdbx_seq_one_letter_code
_entity_poly.pdbx_strand_id
1 'polypeptide(L)'
;LGLSGPPGAGKSTFIECFGKMLTERKHKVSVLAVDPSSSTSGGSLLGDKTRMTELSRDMNAYIRPSPTSGTLGGVTRTTNEAILLCEGGGYDVVLVETVGVGQSEFAVADMVDMFILLLPPAGGDELQGIKRGIIEMADLVAINKADGDLVVPARRIQAEYISAMKLLRKRSKVWRPKV
;
A
#
# COMPACT_ATOMS: atom_id res chain seq x y z
N LEU A 1 6.89 2.82 4.31
CA LEU A 1 5.40 2.73 4.40
C LEU A 1 4.90 1.67 3.43
N GLY A 2 4.13 0.70 3.89
CA GLY A 2 3.48 -0.30 3.04
C GLY A 2 2.03 0.07 2.75
N LEU A 3 1.57 -0.11 1.53
CA LEU A 3 0.20 0.14 1.11
C LEU A 3 -0.41 -1.13 0.51
N SER A 4 -1.57 -1.50 1.01
CA SER A 4 -2.38 -2.58 0.46
C SER A 4 -3.85 -2.24 0.44
N GLY A 5 -4.66 -3.09 -0.17
CA GLY A 5 -6.09 -2.87 -0.36
C GLY A 5 -6.59 -3.60 -1.60
N PRO A 6 -7.91 -3.87 -1.70
CA PRO A 6 -8.48 -4.59 -2.81
C PRO A 6 -8.26 -3.86 -4.16
N PRO A 7 -8.38 -4.56 -5.30
CA PRO A 7 -8.47 -3.92 -6.60
C PRO A 7 -9.56 -2.85 -6.61
N GLY A 8 -9.27 -1.69 -7.21
CA GLY A 8 -10.22 -0.57 -7.23
C GLY A 8 -10.27 0.29 -5.96
N ALA A 9 -9.53 -0.04 -4.90
CA ALA A 9 -9.42 0.81 -3.69
C ALA A 9 -8.76 2.18 -3.92
N GLY A 10 -8.18 2.41 -5.11
CA GLY A 10 -7.54 3.70 -5.48
C GLY A 10 -6.10 3.84 -4.98
N LYS A 11 -5.38 2.74 -4.76
CA LYS A 11 -3.99 2.74 -4.27
C LYS A 11 -3.03 3.56 -5.13
N SER A 12 -2.98 3.31 -6.45
CA SER A 12 -2.06 4.04 -7.33
C SER A 12 -2.35 5.54 -7.37
N THR A 13 -3.63 5.94 -7.40
CA THR A 13 -4.04 7.35 -7.29
C THR A 13 -3.64 7.96 -5.95
N PHE A 14 -3.83 7.22 -4.85
CA PHE A 14 -3.40 7.67 -3.53
C PHE A 14 -1.88 7.87 -3.48
N ILE A 15 -1.09 6.93 -3.99
CA ILE A 15 0.37 7.01 -4.02
C ILE A 15 0.83 8.19 -4.87
N GLU A 16 0.20 8.45 -6.02
CA GLU A 16 0.50 9.61 -6.84
C GLU A 16 0.25 10.93 -6.08
N CYS A 17 -0.95 11.11 -5.52
CA CYS A 17 -1.29 12.32 -4.78
C CYS A 17 -0.42 12.51 -3.53
N PHE A 18 -0.22 11.44 -2.74
CA PHE A 18 0.58 11.48 -1.52
C PHE A 18 2.07 11.68 -1.82
N GLY A 19 2.60 10.99 -2.82
CA GLY A 19 3.98 11.14 -3.28
C GLY A 19 4.26 12.56 -3.76
N LYS A 20 3.36 13.16 -4.56
CA LYS A 20 3.49 14.56 -4.99
C LYS A 20 3.49 15.53 -3.81
N MET A 21 2.57 15.35 -2.86
CA MET A 21 2.53 16.18 -1.65
C MET A 21 3.87 16.10 -0.89
N LEU A 22 4.49 14.92 -0.82
CA LEU A 22 5.78 14.72 -0.18
C LEU A 22 6.93 15.37 -0.95
N THR A 23 6.99 15.23 -2.27
CA THR A 23 8.04 15.86 -3.10
C THR A 23 7.92 17.38 -3.12
N GLU A 24 6.70 17.93 -3.11
CA GLU A 24 6.44 19.38 -2.90
C GLU A 24 7.02 19.87 -1.58
N ARG A 25 6.99 19.01 -0.55
CA ARG A 25 7.60 19.24 0.78
C ARG A 25 9.09 18.89 0.84
N LYS A 26 9.74 18.67 -0.29
CA LYS A 26 11.19 18.41 -0.44
C LYS A 26 11.66 17.03 0.04
N HIS A 27 10.75 16.09 0.29
CA HIS A 27 11.13 14.70 0.48
C HIS A 27 11.53 14.05 -0.84
N LYS A 28 12.45 13.10 -0.80
CA LYS A 28 12.78 12.22 -1.91
C LYS A 28 12.03 10.90 -1.72
N VAL A 29 11.10 10.62 -2.62
CA VAL A 29 10.14 9.52 -2.48
C VAL A 29 10.50 8.39 -3.43
N SER A 30 10.64 7.16 -2.94
CA SER A 30 10.66 5.97 -3.80
C SER A 30 9.35 5.19 -3.69
N VAL A 31 8.94 4.57 -4.79
CA VAL A 31 7.76 3.70 -4.89
C VAL A 31 8.20 2.36 -5.45
N LEU A 32 8.02 1.31 -4.66
CA LEU A 32 8.36 -0.07 -5.00
C LEU A 32 7.08 -0.90 -5.05
N ALA A 33 6.74 -1.42 -6.22
CA ALA A 33 5.61 -2.32 -6.37
C ALA A 33 6.03 -3.77 -6.06
N VAL A 34 5.18 -4.55 -5.40
CA VAL A 34 5.39 -5.97 -5.09
C VAL A 34 4.29 -6.78 -5.78
N ASP A 35 4.66 -7.53 -6.81
CA ASP A 35 3.77 -8.39 -7.59
C ASP A 35 4.31 -9.82 -7.66
N PRO A 36 3.72 -10.78 -6.91
CA PRO A 36 4.14 -12.19 -6.94
C PRO A 36 3.87 -12.86 -8.31
N SER A 37 2.89 -12.36 -9.06
CA SER A 37 2.48 -12.90 -10.37
C SER A 37 3.41 -12.49 -11.51
N SER A 38 4.29 -11.52 -11.27
CA SER A 38 5.32 -11.07 -12.21
C SER A 38 6.21 -12.21 -12.73
N SER A 39 6.36 -13.28 -11.94
CA SER A 39 7.04 -14.53 -12.31
C SER A 39 6.51 -15.19 -13.59
N THR A 40 5.20 -15.07 -13.86
CA THR A 40 4.57 -15.68 -15.04
C THR A 40 4.63 -14.76 -16.27
N SER A 41 4.67 -13.43 -16.07
CA SER A 41 4.63 -12.44 -17.14
C SER A 41 6.01 -11.87 -17.54
N GLY A 42 7.09 -12.25 -16.84
CA GLY A 42 8.45 -11.74 -17.11
C GLY A 42 8.72 -10.36 -16.50
N GLY A 43 7.83 -9.85 -15.66
CA GLY A 43 7.93 -8.54 -15.03
C GLY A 43 7.13 -7.48 -15.78
N SER A 44 6.42 -6.64 -15.03
CA SER A 44 5.71 -5.49 -15.59
C SER A 44 6.72 -4.38 -15.91
N LEU A 45 7.18 -4.29 -17.16
CA LEU A 45 8.10 -3.25 -17.61
C LEU A 45 7.50 -1.83 -17.49
N LEU A 46 6.17 -1.68 -17.55
CA LEU A 46 5.50 -0.40 -17.80
C LEU A 46 4.19 -0.17 -17.00
N GLY A 47 3.58 -1.20 -16.41
CA GLY A 47 2.18 -1.15 -15.95
C GLY A 47 1.90 -0.25 -14.75
N ASP A 48 2.90 -0.01 -13.90
CA ASP A 48 2.74 0.84 -12.72
C ASP A 48 3.12 2.31 -12.98
N LYS A 49 4.03 2.56 -13.93
CA LYS A 49 4.39 3.94 -14.34
C LYS A 49 3.25 4.66 -15.06
N THR A 50 2.41 3.93 -15.81
CA THR A 50 1.26 4.53 -16.51
C THR A 50 0.13 4.95 -15.57
N ARG A 51 0.12 4.44 -14.33
CA ARG A 51 -0.89 4.78 -13.31
C ARG A 51 -0.49 5.98 -12.45
N MET A 52 0.79 6.35 -12.43
CA MET A 52 1.36 7.45 -11.66
C MET A 52 2.10 8.41 -12.61
N THR A 53 1.33 9.04 -13.50
CA THR A 53 1.86 9.79 -14.65
C THR A 53 2.63 11.03 -14.25
N GLU A 54 2.18 11.74 -13.22
CA GLU A 54 2.82 12.97 -12.76
C GLU A 54 4.00 12.65 -11.84
N LEU A 55 3.79 11.76 -10.87
CA LEU A 55 4.86 11.38 -9.93
C LEU A 55 6.04 10.70 -10.64
N SER A 56 5.79 9.93 -11.71
CA SER A 56 6.87 9.30 -12.50
C SER A 56 7.77 10.30 -13.25
N ARG A 57 7.37 11.57 -13.36
CA ARG A 57 8.13 12.66 -13.99
C ARG A 57 8.80 13.59 -12.96
N ASP A 58 8.51 13.41 -11.68
CA ASP A 58 9.11 14.22 -10.62
C ASP A 58 10.55 13.75 -10.36
N MET A 59 11.51 14.67 -10.42
CA MET A 59 12.93 14.39 -10.21
C MET A 59 13.26 13.97 -8.77
N ASN A 60 12.38 14.26 -7.80
CA ASN A 60 12.50 13.79 -6.43
C ASN A 60 11.81 12.45 -6.21
N ALA A 61 11.17 11.88 -7.23
CA ALA A 61 10.49 10.60 -7.14
C ALA A 61 11.21 9.51 -7.94
N TYR A 62 11.20 8.29 -7.42
CA TYR A 62 11.69 7.11 -8.11
C TYR A 62 10.71 5.97 -8.05
N ILE A 63 10.20 5.54 -9.20
CA ILE A 63 9.19 4.48 -9.28
C ILE A 63 9.79 3.25 -9.95
N ARG A 64 9.78 2.13 -9.23
CA ARG A 64 10.29 0.84 -9.70
C ARG A 64 9.21 -0.25 -9.59
N PRO A 65 8.88 -0.94 -10.70
CA PRO A 65 7.99 -2.08 -10.65
C PRO A 65 8.66 -3.28 -9.98
N SER A 66 7.85 -4.27 -9.57
CA SER A 66 8.31 -5.46 -8.88
C SER A 66 9.42 -6.18 -9.66
N PRO A 67 10.52 -6.55 -8.98
CA PRO A 67 11.48 -7.47 -9.56
C PRO A 67 10.81 -8.82 -9.81
N THR A 68 11.20 -9.47 -10.90
CA THR A 68 10.76 -10.82 -11.23
C THR A 68 11.49 -11.82 -10.37
N SER A 69 10.75 -12.60 -9.60
CA SER A 69 11.28 -13.78 -8.93
C SER A 69 10.22 -14.87 -8.94
N GLY A 70 10.60 -16.09 -9.32
CA GLY A 70 9.68 -17.23 -9.47
C GLY A 70 8.88 -17.61 -8.22
N THR A 71 9.16 -16.99 -7.06
CA THR A 71 8.46 -17.23 -5.79
C THR A 71 8.25 -15.93 -5.01
N LEU A 72 7.21 -15.89 -4.16
CA LEU A 72 6.92 -14.75 -3.26
C LEU A 72 8.11 -14.43 -2.35
N GLY A 73 8.82 -15.44 -1.85
CA GLY A 73 9.99 -15.24 -0.98
C GLY A 73 11.13 -14.53 -1.70
N GLY A 74 11.37 -14.83 -2.98
CA GLY A 74 12.39 -14.14 -3.75
C GLY A 74 12.00 -12.71 -4.15
N VAL A 75 10.71 -12.44 -4.40
CA VAL A 75 10.20 -11.06 -4.58
C VAL A 75 10.39 -10.26 -3.29
N THR A 76 10.08 -10.86 -2.15
CA THR A 76 10.23 -10.23 -0.83
C THR A 76 11.69 -9.87 -0.54
N ARG A 77 12.62 -10.80 -0.79
CA ARG A 77 14.05 -10.57 -0.59
C ARG A 77 14.57 -9.43 -1.48
N THR A 78 14.27 -9.48 -2.77
CA THR A 78 14.74 -8.47 -3.73
C THR A 78 14.12 -7.09 -3.45
N THR A 79 12.89 -7.04 -2.94
CA THR A 79 12.27 -5.78 -2.50
C THR A 79 12.97 -5.21 -1.27
N ASN A 80 13.32 -6.02 -0.27
CA ASN A 80 14.11 -5.56 0.89
C ASN A 80 15.48 -4.99 0.46
N GLU A 81 16.17 -5.66 -0.45
CA GLU A 81 17.44 -5.16 -1.01
C GLU A 81 17.21 -3.83 -1.76
N ALA A 82 16.10 -3.68 -2.49
CA ALA A 82 15.74 -2.43 -3.16
C ALA A 82 15.38 -1.28 -2.19
N ILE A 83 14.74 -1.58 -1.05
CA ILE A 83 14.48 -0.60 0.02
C ILE A 83 15.82 -0.03 0.50
N LEU A 84 16.78 -0.88 0.86
CA LEU A 84 18.11 -0.47 1.34
C LEU A 84 18.86 0.38 0.29
N LEU A 85 18.74 0.04 -0.99
CA LEU A 85 19.34 0.83 -2.06
C LEU A 85 18.68 2.20 -2.21
N CYS A 86 17.36 2.30 -2.03
CA CYS A 86 16.65 3.59 -2.04
C CYS A 86 17.09 4.45 -0.85
N GLU A 87 17.13 3.88 0.36
CA GLU A 87 17.59 4.60 1.55
C GLU A 87 19.04 5.09 1.37
N GLY A 88 19.95 4.23 0.89
CA GLY A 88 21.32 4.61 0.56
C GLY A 88 21.44 5.65 -0.57
N GLY A 89 20.46 5.71 -1.46
CA GLY A 89 20.31 6.76 -2.50
C GLY A 89 19.72 8.07 -1.99
N GLY A 90 19.47 8.18 -0.68
CA GLY A 90 18.92 9.36 -0.03
C GLY A 90 17.43 9.56 -0.25
N TYR A 91 16.68 8.50 -0.58
CA TYR A 91 15.21 8.53 -0.51
C TYR A 91 14.80 8.34 0.94
N ASP A 92 14.26 9.40 1.54
CA ASP A 92 13.86 9.43 2.95
C ASP A 92 12.42 8.95 3.17
N VAL A 93 11.66 8.75 2.09
CA VAL A 93 10.36 8.07 2.13
C VAL A 93 10.33 6.94 1.11
N VAL A 94 10.18 5.71 1.59
CA VAL A 94 9.99 4.51 0.75
C VAL A 94 8.55 4.01 0.87
N LEU A 95 7.82 4.05 -0.25
CA LEU A 95 6.46 3.51 -0.38
C LEU A 95 6.53 2.13 -1.03
N VAL A 96 5.91 1.13 -0.42
CA VAL A 96 5.86 -0.25 -0.93
C VAL A 96 4.40 -0.62 -1.18
N GLU A 97 4.00 -0.86 -2.42
CA GLU A 97 2.62 -1.21 -2.77
C GLU A 97 2.49 -2.70 -3.12
N THR A 98 1.50 -3.39 -2.57
CA THR A 98 1.10 -4.71 -3.07
C THR A 98 0.28 -4.59 -4.36
N VAL A 99 0.70 -5.28 -5.42
CA VAL A 99 -0.06 -5.40 -6.67
C VAL A 99 -0.76 -6.76 -6.71
N GLY A 100 -2.05 -6.76 -7.07
CA GLY A 100 -2.82 -7.97 -7.31
C GLY A 100 -3.46 -8.62 -6.08
N VAL A 101 -3.85 -9.90 -6.24
CA VAL A 101 -4.50 -10.75 -5.24
C VAL A 101 -3.51 -11.82 -4.77
N GLY A 102 -3.23 -11.92 -3.46
CA GLY A 102 -2.20 -12.83 -2.97
C GLY A 102 -2.08 -12.97 -1.45
N GLN A 103 -0.89 -13.39 -1.02
CA GLN A 103 -0.39 -13.37 0.37
C GLN A 103 0.77 -12.35 0.50
N SER A 104 0.90 -11.43 -0.46
CA SER A 104 1.96 -10.41 -0.45
C SER A 104 1.76 -9.36 0.64
N GLU A 105 0.55 -9.24 1.18
CA GLU A 105 0.20 -8.31 2.25
C GLU A 105 0.99 -8.59 3.53
N PHE A 106 1.16 -9.86 3.91
CA PHE A 106 1.97 -10.23 5.07
C PHE A 106 3.45 -9.90 4.85
N ALA A 107 3.97 -10.24 3.67
CA ALA A 107 5.35 -9.94 3.32
C ALA A 107 5.62 -8.43 3.33
N VAL A 108 4.72 -7.63 2.76
CA VAL A 108 4.84 -6.16 2.78
C VAL A 108 4.70 -5.61 4.20
N ALA A 109 3.79 -6.14 5.01
CA ALA A 109 3.63 -5.70 6.40
C ALA A 109 4.86 -6.01 7.28
N ASP A 110 5.66 -7.03 6.94
CA ASP A 110 6.87 -7.39 7.68
C ASP A 110 8.12 -6.59 7.23
N MET A 111 8.10 -5.96 6.05
CA MET A 111 9.24 -5.19 5.51
C MET A 111 9.13 -3.67 5.71
N VAL A 112 8.05 -3.17 6.33
CA VAL A 112 7.78 -1.73 6.46
C VAL A 112 7.50 -1.35 7.92
N ASP A 113 7.80 -0.09 8.26
CA ASP A 113 7.54 0.42 9.61
C ASP A 113 6.07 0.71 9.91
N MET A 114 5.28 1.00 8.87
CA MET A 114 3.84 1.20 8.97
C MET A 114 3.13 0.58 7.77
N PHE A 115 2.15 -0.25 8.05
CA PHE A 115 1.29 -0.88 7.04
C PHE A 115 -0.09 -0.20 6.98
N ILE A 116 -0.41 0.33 5.80
CA ILE A 116 -1.63 1.09 5.52
C ILE A 116 -2.56 0.26 4.64
N LEU A 117 -3.78 0.02 5.13
CA LEU A 117 -4.83 -0.69 4.41
C LEU A 117 -5.84 0.32 3.84
N LEU A 118 -5.84 0.49 2.52
CA LEU A 118 -6.78 1.36 1.80
C LEU A 118 -8.03 0.59 1.40
N LEU A 119 -9.19 1.09 1.81
CA LEU A 119 -10.48 0.46 1.58
C LEU A 119 -11.42 1.43 0.84
N PRO A 120 -12.17 0.99 -0.18
CA PRO A 120 -13.24 1.79 -0.72
C PRO A 120 -14.44 1.84 0.26
N PRO A 121 -15.39 2.77 0.07
CA PRO A 121 -16.66 2.77 0.77
C PRO A 121 -17.48 1.60 0.23
N ALA A 122 -17.48 0.48 0.94
CA ALA A 122 -18.15 -0.74 0.49
C ALA A 122 -19.69 -0.62 0.53
N GLY A 123 -20.34 -1.23 -0.45
CA GLY A 123 -21.80 -1.35 -0.57
C GLY A 123 -22.43 -2.50 0.22
N GLY A 124 -21.83 -2.97 1.31
CA GLY A 124 -22.52 -3.84 2.29
C GLY A 124 -21.86 -5.17 2.65
N ASP A 125 -21.07 -5.82 1.78
CA ASP A 125 -20.56 -7.20 2.03
C ASP A 125 -19.03 -7.37 1.94
N GLU A 126 -18.25 -6.31 1.70
CA GLU A 126 -16.81 -6.43 1.48
C GLU A 126 -15.99 -6.69 2.77
N LEU A 127 -16.59 -6.54 3.95
CA LEU A 127 -15.93 -6.93 5.21
C LEU A 127 -15.53 -8.42 5.19
N GLN A 128 -16.27 -9.26 4.46
CA GLN A 128 -15.94 -10.67 4.24
C GLN A 128 -14.82 -10.88 3.20
N GLY A 129 -14.62 -9.94 2.27
CA GLY A 129 -13.61 -10.01 1.23
C GLY A 129 -12.20 -9.73 1.72
N ILE A 130 -12.07 -8.98 2.82
CA ILE A 130 -10.78 -8.75 3.47
C ILE A 130 -10.50 -9.86 4.45
N LYS A 131 -9.44 -10.62 4.18
CA LYS A 131 -8.96 -11.65 5.10
C LYS A 131 -8.71 -11.01 6.46
N ARG A 132 -9.36 -11.53 7.50
CA ARG A 132 -9.20 -11.09 8.91
C ARG A 132 -7.73 -10.85 9.30
N GLY A 133 -6.82 -11.71 8.82
CA GLY A 133 -5.38 -11.57 9.09
C GLY A 133 -4.73 -10.31 8.51
N ILE A 134 -5.23 -9.73 7.41
CA ILE A 134 -4.66 -8.50 6.84
C ILE A 134 -5.01 -7.29 7.70
N ILE A 135 -6.24 -7.23 8.22
CA ILE A 135 -6.69 -6.14 9.10
C ILE A 135 -5.87 -6.15 10.40
N GLU A 136 -5.57 -7.34 10.91
CA GLU A 136 -4.72 -7.49 12.10
C GLU A 136 -3.30 -6.93 11.91
N MET A 137 -2.81 -6.85 10.67
CA MET A 137 -1.51 -6.27 10.33
C MET A 137 -1.56 -4.75 10.11
N ALA A 138 -2.74 -4.14 9.94
CA ALA A 138 -2.85 -2.71 9.63
C ALA A 138 -2.51 -1.81 10.83
N ASP A 139 -1.57 -0.88 10.61
CA ASP A 139 -1.25 0.21 11.53
C ASP A 139 -2.14 1.43 11.27
N LEU A 140 -2.68 1.53 10.05
CA LEU A 140 -3.66 2.52 9.62
C LEU A 140 -4.60 1.87 8.62
N VAL A 141 -5.90 2.05 8.81
CA VAL A 141 -6.91 1.79 7.79
C VAL A 141 -7.34 3.16 7.23
N ALA A 142 -7.42 3.30 5.92
CA ALA A 142 -7.86 4.52 5.27
C ALA A 142 -9.05 4.22 4.37
N ILE A 143 -10.21 4.79 4.70
CA ILE A 143 -11.39 4.69 3.84
C ILE A 143 -11.26 5.73 2.73
N ASN A 144 -10.87 5.27 1.55
CA ASN A 144 -10.68 6.09 0.36
C ASN A 144 -12.01 6.37 -0.36
N LYS A 145 -11.99 7.21 -1.40
CA LYS A 145 -13.17 7.64 -2.19
C LYS A 145 -14.30 8.22 -1.33
N ALA A 146 -13.95 8.90 -0.24
CA ALA A 146 -14.89 9.52 0.69
C ALA A 146 -15.32 10.90 0.17
N ASP A 147 -15.82 10.98 -1.06
CA ASP A 147 -16.22 12.18 -1.77
C ASP A 147 -17.64 12.05 -2.34
N GLY A 148 -18.29 13.20 -2.57
CA GLY A 148 -19.66 13.25 -3.10
C GLY A 148 -20.66 12.38 -2.30
N ASP A 149 -21.42 11.55 -3.03
CA ASP A 149 -22.43 10.66 -2.45
C ASP A 149 -21.83 9.54 -1.59
N LEU A 150 -20.52 9.29 -1.69
CA LEU A 150 -19.82 8.25 -0.94
C LEU A 150 -19.37 8.68 0.45
N VAL A 151 -19.50 9.96 0.82
CA VAL A 151 -19.13 10.45 2.16
C VAL A 151 -19.89 9.72 3.27
N VAL A 152 -21.20 9.50 3.09
CA VAL A 152 -22.05 8.83 4.09
C VAL A 152 -21.69 7.34 4.20
N PRO A 153 -21.63 6.56 3.10
CA PRO A 153 -21.10 5.19 3.13
C PRO A 153 -19.71 5.07 3.75
N ALA A 154 -18.78 5.98 3.43
CA ALA A 154 -17.42 5.95 3.94
C ALA A 154 -17.37 6.08 5.46
N ARG A 155 -18.16 7.00 6.03
CA ARG A 155 -18.28 7.18 7.49
C ARG A 155 -18.88 5.96 8.19
N ARG A 156 -19.85 5.30 7.56
CA ARG A 156 -20.45 4.07 8.09
C ARG A 156 -19.39 2.96 8.17
N ILE A 157 -18.69 2.72 7.07
CA ILE A 157 -17.61 1.72 7.03
C ILE A 157 -16.50 2.07 8.01
N GLN A 158 -16.11 3.35 8.12
CA GLN A 158 -15.14 3.80 9.10
C GLN A 158 -15.56 3.39 10.54
N ALA A 159 -16.82 3.63 10.91
CA ALA A 159 -17.34 3.26 12.24
C ALA A 159 -17.34 1.75 12.48
N GLU A 160 -17.64 0.95 11.47
CA GLU A 160 -17.58 -0.51 11.52
C GLU A 160 -16.14 -0.99 11.76
N TYR A 161 -15.16 -0.47 11.01
CA TYR A 161 -13.74 -0.80 11.21
C TYR A 161 -13.21 -0.29 12.55
N ILE A 162 -13.58 0.91 13.01
CA ILE A 162 -13.22 1.38 14.36
C ILE A 162 -13.70 0.39 15.43
N SER A 163 -14.91 -0.15 15.26
CA SER A 163 -15.48 -1.11 16.21
C SER A 163 -14.79 -2.46 16.14
N ALA A 164 -14.52 -2.98 14.93
CA ALA A 164 -13.80 -4.23 14.73
C ALA A 164 -12.36 -4.17 15.26
N MET A 165 -11.63 -3.07 15.00
CA MET A 165 -10.23 -2.89 15.42
C MET A 165 -10.07 -2.89 16.96
N LYS A 166 -11.11 -2.55 17.73
CA LYS A 166 -11.09 -2.64 19.20
C LYS A 166 -11.01 -4.08 19.70
N LEU A 167 -11.49 -5.05 18.92
CA LEU A 167 -11.50 -6.47 19.27
C LEU A 167 -10.19 -7.18 18.89
N LEU A 168 -9.33 -6.52 18.11
CA LEU A 168 -8.07 -7.10 17.65
C LEU A 168 -6.98 -6.96 18.70
N ARG A 169 -6.07 -7.94 18.71
CA ARG A 169 -4.88 -7.88 19.55
C ARG A 169 -3.97 -6.77 19.04
N LYS A 170 -3.55 -5.87 19.93
CA LYS A 170 -2.57 -4.83 19.59
C LYS A 170 -1.24 -5.45 19.16
N ARG A 171 -0.72 -5.05 18.00
CA ARG A 171 0.65 -5.41 17.54
C ARG A 171 1.71 -4.62 18.30
N SER A 172 1.42 -3.37 18.64
CA SER A 172 2.33 -2.47 19.34
C SER A 172 1.77 -2.03 20.68
N LYS A 173 2.65 -1.86 21.68
CA LYS A 173 2.29 -1.27 22.97
C LYS A 173 2.10 0.25 22.88
N VAL A 174 2.79 0.89 21.93
CA VAL A 174 2.87 2.35 21.80
C VAL A 174 2.04 2.90 20.65
N TRP A 175 1.70 2.07 19.66
CA TRP A 175 0.85 2.44 18.54
C TRP A 175 -0.53 1.82 18.66
N ARG A 176 -1.57 2.63 18.46
CA ARG A 176 -2.95 2.16 18.33
C ARG A 176 -3.40 2.45 16.91
N PRO A 177 -3.75 1.42 16.11
CA PRO A 177 -4.21 1.63 14.76
C PRO A 177 -5.37 2.61 14.68
N LYS A 178 -5.38 3.40 13.62
CA LYS A 178 -6.43 4.37 13.31
C LYS A 178 -7.20 3.93 12.07
N VAL A 179 -8.43 4.43 11.95
CA VAL A 179 -9.31 4.26 10.79
C VAL A 179 -9.83 5.63 10.40
#